data_AF-A0A9P9JEN8-F1
#
_entry.id   AF-A0A9P9JEN8-F1
#
_cell.length_a   1.000
_cell.length_b   1.000
_cell.length_c   1.000
_cell.angle_alpha   90.00
_cell.angle_beta   90.00
_cell.angle_gamma   90.00
#
_symmetry.space_group_name_H-M   'P 1'
#
loop_
_entity.id
_entity.type
_entity.pdbx_description
1 polymer ?
#
loop_
_entity_poly.entity_id
_entity_poly.type
_entity_poly.pdbx_seq_one_letter_code
_entity_poly.pdbx_strand_id
1 'polypeptide(L)'
;MNSFRVGFTMERMIPDELTGTLDSDYFEGINTVVTHITGKGAYAILDPHNYGRYYSNIITDVDAFGSFWTTLATKFADNELVIFDTNNEYHDMENSLVAELNQAAITAIRGAGATSQYIFVEGNSYSGAWTWVSSGNGDALVDLTDPEDKLIYEMHQYLDSDGSGTSETCVDSTIGATRLAAATAWLKENGKLGVLGETAGGNNDVCKTAIKGELQHLQDNSDVWVGFLWWAAGPWWGDYMFSMEPADGSAYDSYLSIVQDFF
;
A
#
# COMPACT_ATOMS: atom_id res chain seq x y z
N MET A 1 -7.05 4.67 14.76
CA MET A 1 -6.35 4.83 13.46
C MET A 1 -5.13 5.72 13.69
N ASN A 2 -3.95 5.25 13.33
CA ASN A 2 -2.67 5.95 13.48
C ASN A 2 -1.86 6.01 12.18
N SER A 3 -2.42 5.55 11.05
CA SER A 3 -1.76 5.50 9.75
C SER A 3 -2.79 5.80 8.66
N PHE A 4 -2.39 6.54 7.63
CA PHE A 4 -3.24 6.95 6.51
C PHE A 4 -2.44 6.89 5.20
N ARG A 5 -2.92 6.11 4.22
CA ARG A 5 -2.33 6.02 2.87
C ARG A 5 -2.94 7.07 1.95
N VAL A 6 -2.10 7.92 1.38
CA VAL A 6 -2.47 9.10 0.61
C VAL A 6 -2.07 8.87 -0.84
N GLY A 7 -3.02 8.34 -1.61
CA GLY A 7 -2.83 8.10 -3.04
C GLY A 7 -2.70 9.40 -3.83
N PHE A 8 -1.74 9.45 -4.75
CA PHE A 8 -1.54 10.54 -5.70
C PHE A 8 -1.03 10.01 -7.04
N THR A 9 -1.29 10.72 -8.14
CA THR A 9 -0.78 10.32 -9.46
C THR A 9 0.60 10.93 -9.73
N MET A 10 1.57 10.13 -10.15
CA MET A 10 2.93 10.55 -10.49
C MET A 10 2.96 11.67 -11.54
N GLU A 11 2.10 11.60 -12.56
CA GLU A 11 2.01 12.56 -13.68
C GLU A 11 1.55 13.96 -13.24
N ARG A 12 0.85 14.05 -12.11
CA ARG A 12 0.51 15.35 -11.50
C ARG A 12 1.59 15.81 -10.54
N MET A 13 2.28 14.88 -9.88
CA MET A 13 3.36 15.20 -8.95
C MET A 13 4.59 15.72 -9.68
N ILE A 14 5.05 15.01 -10.70
CA ILE A 14 6.12 15.40 -11.62
C ILE A 14 5.57 15.22 -13.03
N PRO A 15 5.12 16.29 -13.72
CA PRO A 15 4.61 16.23 -15.08
C PRO A 15 5.70 15.97 -16.13
N ASP A 16 5.25 15.56 -17.32
CA ASP A 16 6.02 15.39 -18.57
C ASP A 16 7.06 14.25 -18.56
N GLU A 17 8.00 14.24 -17.61
CA GLU A 17 9.06 13.22 -17.50
C GLU A 17 9.37 12.89 -16.04
N LEU A 18 9.65 11.61 -15.73
CA LEU A 18 9.95 11.14 -14.36
C LEU A 18 11.13 11.89 -13.69
N THR A 19 12.07 12.39 -14.49
CA THR A 19 13.24 13.16 -14.05
C THR A 19 12.98 14.65 -13.90
N GLY A 20 11.74 15.08 -14.13
CA GLY A 20 11.32 16.47 -14.13
C GLY A 20 11.28 17.08 -12.74
N THR A 21 10.69 18.27 -12.65
CA THR A 21 10.47 18.97 -11.39
C THR A 21 9.05 18.76 -10.87
N LEU A 22 8.89 18.85 -9.55
CA LEU A 22 7.57 18.83 -8.93
C LEU A 22 6.67 19.94 -9.49
N ASP A 23 5.41 19.62 -9.77
CA ASP A 23 4.36 20.62 -9.87
C ASP A 23 4.12 21.21 -8.47
N SER A 24 4.38 22.52 -8.30
CA SER A 24 4.37 23.15 -6.98
C SER A 24 3.00 23.16 -6.33
N ASP A 25 1.94 23.33 -7.12
CA ASP A 25 0.58 23.48 -6.60
C ASP A 25 0.02 22.12 -6.19
N TYR A 26 0.26 21.09 -7.00
CA TYR A 26 -0.12 19.72 -6.67
C TYR A 26 0.67 19.19 -5.46
N PHE A 27 1.98 19.40 -5.43
CA PHE A 27 2.82 19.03 -4.30
C PHE A 27 2.35 19.71 -3.01
N GLU A 28 2.03 21.01 -3.03
CA GLU A 28 1.59 21.72 -1.82
C GLU A 28 0.26 21.18 -1.27
N GLY A 29 -0.64 20.72 -2.16
CA GLY A 29 -1.86 20.01 -1.76
C GLY A 29 -1.55 18.71 -1.00
N ILE A 30 -0.67 17.87 -1.55
CA ILE A 30 -0.22 16.63 -0.89
C ILE A 30 0.50 16.93 0.42
N ASN A 31 1.42 17.89 0.42
CA ASN A 31 2.16 18.32 1.59
C ASN A 31 1.24 18.81 2.71
N THR A 32 0.16 19.54 2.38
CA THR A 32 -0.85 19.97 3.36
C THR A 32 -1.52 18.78 4.05
N VAL A 33 -1.87 17.74 3.29
CA VAL A 33 -2.50 16.52 3.83
C VAL A 33 -1.50 15.73 4.69
N VAL A 34 -0.29 15.50 4.17
CA VAL A 34 0.77 14.77 4.88
C VAL A 34 1.13 15.46 6.20
N THR A 35 1.37 16.78 6.17
CA THR A 35 1.72 17.55 7.38
C THR A 35 0.57 17.61 8.38
N HIS A 36 -0.69 17.60 7.92
CA HIS A 36 -1.82 17.46 8.82
C HIS A 36 -1.79 16.12 9.55
N ILE A 37 -1.61 15.01 8.84
CA ILE A 37 -1.57 13.66 9.40
C ILE A 37 -0.40 13.52 10.39
N THR A 38 0.82 13.86 9.97
CA THR A 38 2.01 13.71 10.81
C THR A 38 2.03 14.71 11.97
N GLY A 39 1.46 15.91 11.79
CA GLY A 39 1.26 16.88 12.87
C GLY A 39 0.28 16.43 13.97
N LYS A 40 -0.52 15.39 13.70
CA LYS A 40 -1.36 14.71 14.70
C LYS A 40 -0.70 13.47 15.32
N GLY A 41 0.54 13.17 14.95
CA GLY A 41 1.28 12.01 15.44
C GLY A 41 0.93 10.69 14.75
N ALA A 42 0.25 10.74 13.60
CA ALA A 42 -0.06 9.57 12.77
C ALA A 42 0.92 9.45 11.61
N TYR A 43 1.08 8.24 11.06
CA TYR A 43 1.87 7.99 9.86
C TYR A 43 1.11 8.39 8.60
N ALA A 44 1.83 9.02 7.66
CA ALA A 44 1.32 9.32 6.32
C ALA A 44 2.10 8.47 5.30
N ILE A 45 1.42 7.53 4.66
CA ILE A 45 2.00 6.73 3.57
C ILE A 45 1.80 7.50 2.26
N LEU A 46 2.90 7.83 1.59
CA LEU A 46 2.92 8.44 0.27
C LEU A 46 2.83 7.34 -0.79
N ASP A 47 1.68 7.24 -1.44
CA ASP A 47 1.36 6.24 -2.46
C ASP A 47 1.30 6.89 -3.86
N PRO A 48 2.31 6.70 -4.72
CA PRO A 48 2.17 6.93 -6.14
C PRO A 48 1.27 5.86 -6.75
N HIS A 49 -0.01 6.20 -6.91
CA HIS A 49 -1.10 5.30 -7.27
C HIS A 49 -1.14 5.02 -8.78
N ASN A 50 -0.11 4.33 -9.27
CA ASN A 50 0.31 4.37 -10.68
C ASN A 50 0.47 3.02 -11.38
N TYR A 51 0.33 1.88 -10.68
CA TYR A 51 0.29 0.56 -11.31
C TYR A 51 1.57 0.20 -12.08
N GLY A 52 2.73 0.67 -11.62
CA GLY A 52 4.02 0.53 -12.32
C GLY A 52 4.09 1.28 -13.64
N ARG A 53 3.22 2.27 -13.86
CA ARG A 53 3.04 2.97 -15.14
C ARG A 53 3.10 4.49 -14.99
N TYR A 54 3.66 5.15 -15.99
CA TYR A 54 3.71 6.61 -16.10
C TYR A 54 3.24 7.04 -17.50
N TYR A 55 2.21 7.89 -17.55
CA TYR A 55 1.39 8.14 -18.73
C TYR A 55 0.96 6.84 -19.43
N SER A 56 0.46 5.88 -18.61
CA SER A 56 0.01 4.54 -19.02
C SER A 56 1.06 3.58 -19.59
N ASN A 57 2.31 4.02 -19.76
CA ASN A 57 3.40 3.14 -20.19
C ASN A 57 4.04 2.48 -18.99
N ILE A 58 4.37 1.19 -19.10
CA ILE A 58 5.18 0.51 -18.08
C ILE A 58 6.48 1.29 -17.89
N ILE A 59 6.84 1.56 -16.64
CA ILE A 59 8.09 2.21 -16.29
C ILE A 59 9.22 1.21 -16.51
N THR A 60 9.93 1.34 -17.63
CA THR A 60 11.10 0.51 -17.95
C THR A 60 12.43 1.22 -17.68
N ASP A 61 12.40 2.53 -17.48
CA ASP A 61 13.58 3.33 -17.13
C ASP A 61 13.72 3.39 -15.60
N VAL A 62 14.48 2.43 -15.07
CA VAL A 62 14.71 2.24 -13.63
C VAL A 62 15.44 3.44 -13.01
N ASP A 63 16.37 4.06 -13.74
CA ASP A 63 17.12 5.21 -13.26
C ASP A 63 16.23 6.47 -13.19
N ALA A 64 15.34 6.65 -14.16
CA ALA A 64 14.36 7.72 -14.15
C ALA A 64 13.36 7.54 -12.98
N PHE A 65 12.95 6.31 -12.68
CA PHE A 65 12.13 6.01 -11.50
C PHE A 65 12.86 6.31 -10.18
N GLY A 66 14.15 5.99 -10.09
CA GLY A 66 14.99 6.43 -8.98
C GLY A 66 15.05 7.96 -8.85
N SER A 67 15.17 8.68 -9.98
CA SER A 67 15.20 10.15 -9.99
C SER A 67 13.91 10.80 -9.49
N PHE A 68 12.76 10.21 -9.86
CA PHE A 68 11.45 10.58 -9.29
C PHE A 68 11.48 10.46 -7.76
N TRP A 69 11.96 9.32 -7.24
CA TRP A 69 12.03 9.05 -5.81
C TRP A 69 13.00 9.96 -5.07
N THR A 70 14.18 10.27 -5.64
CA THR A 70 15.10 11.25 -5.06
C THR A 70 14.43 12.61 -4.92
N THR A 71 13.71 13.05 -5.95
CA THR A 71 13.03 14.36 -5.97
C THR A 71 11.96 14.45 -4.88
N LEU A 72 11.11 13.43 -4.78
CA LEU A 72 10.01 13.41 -3.80
C LEU A 72 10.52 13.19 -2.37
N ALA A 73 11.38 12.19 -2.14
CA ALA A 73 11.87 11.83 -0.81
C ALA A 73 12.66 12.97 -0.16
N THR A 74 13.41 13.75 -0.96
CA THR A 74 14.11 14.96 -0.48
C THR A 74 13.17 15.93 0.25
N LYS A 75 11.90 16.02 -0.15
CA LYS A 75 10.93 16.92 0.48
C LYS A 75 10.44 16.45 1.85
N PHE A 76 10.54 15.16 2.13
CA PHE A 76 10.00 14.55 3.33
C PHE A 76 11.07 13.86 4.21
N ALA A 77 12.35 13.99 3.85
CA ALA A 77 13.46 13.31 4.52
C ALA A 77 13.53 13.56 6.04
N ASP A 78 13.15 14.75 6.50
CA ASP A 78 13.16 15.11 7.92
C ASP A 78 11.86 14.74 8.68
N ASN A 79 10.84 14.20 7.99
CA ASN A 79 9.57 13.80 8.60
C ASN A 79 9.55 12.30 8.87
N GLU A 80 9.88 11.90 10.10
CA GLU A 80 9.99 10.49 10.52
C GLU A 80 8.65 9.73 10.50
N LEU A 81 7.52 10.43 10.44
CA LEU A 81 6.18 9.85 10.35
C LEU A 81 5.70 9.67 8.90
N VAL A 82 6.53 10.02 7.91
CA VAL A 82 6.27 9.63 6.52
C VAL A 82 6.70 8.19 6.30
N ILE A 83 5.92 7.48 5.50
CA ILE A 83 6.26 6.18 4.93
C ILE A 83 6.21 6.35 3.41
N PHE A 84 7.15 5.75 2.70
CA PHE A 84 7.16 5.77 1.23
C PHE A 84 6.69 4.44 0.70
N ASP A 85 5.63 4.42 -0.09
CA ASP A 85 5.19 3.25 -0.85
C ASP A 85 5.74 3.38 -2.28
N THR A 86 6.46 2.36 -2.78
CA THR A 86 7.19 2.48 -4.05
C THR A 86 6.27 2.71 -5.25
N ASN A 87 5.13 2.02 -5.32
CA ASN A 87 4.10 2.21 -6.33
C ASN A 87 2.93 1.27 -6.05
N ASN A 88 1.71 1.79 -6.14
CA ASN A 88 0.52 0.97 -6.05
C ASN A 88 0.48 -0.12 -7.12
N GLU A 89 0.34 -1.38 -6.70
CA GLU A 89 -0.14 -2.50 -7.51
C GLU A 89 0.52 -2.67 -8.89
N TYR A 90 1.81 -2.98 -8.92
CA TYR A 90 2.43 -3.43 -10.17
C TYR A 90 1.62 -4.62 -10.75
N HIS A 91 1.36 -4.60 -12.06
CA HIS A 91 0.62 -5.68 -12.72
C HIS A 91 1.02 -5.82 -14.19
N ASP A 92 0.92 -7.05 -14.73
CA ASP A 92 1.23 -7.38 -16.12
C ASP A 92 2.64 -6.91 -16.56
N MET A 93 3.60 -7.05 -15.66
CA MET A 93 5.02 -6.70 -15.84
C MET A 93 5.90 -7.93 -15.66
N GLU A 94 7.16 -7.86 -16.09
CA GLU A 94 8.15 -8.88 -15.73
C GLU A 94 8.51 -8.74 -14.24
N ASN A 95 8.50 -9.84 -13.48
CA ASN A 95 8.82 -9.80 -12.05
C ASN A 95 10.23 -9.26 -11.77
N SER A 96 11.19 -9.48 -12.67
CA SER A 96 12.54 -8.91 -12.53
C SER A 96 12.52 -7.38 -12.61
N LEU A 97 11.69 -6.81 -13.49
CA LEU A 97 11.55 -5.35 -13.59
C LEU A 97 10.88 -4.78 -12.34
N VAL A 98 9.86 -5.44 -11.78
CA VAL A 98 9.22 -5.01 -10.52
C VAL A 98 10.23 -5.00 -9.36
N ALA A 99 11.11 -6.00 -9.28
CA ALA A 99 12.20 -6.02 -8.30
C ALA A 99 13.21 -4.88 -8.51
N GLU A 100 13.61 -4.62 -9.76
CA GLU A 100 14.51 -3.52 -10.12
C GLU A 100 13.92 -2.15 -9.75
N LEU A 101 12.63 -1.91 -10.02
CA LEU A 101 11.95 -0.67 -9.68
C LEU A 101 11.84 -0.46 -8.17
N ASN A 102 11.46 -1.49 -7.40
CA ASN A 102 11.44 -1.42 -5.95
C ASN A 102 12.84 -1.10 -5.39
N GLN A 103 13.88 -1.80 -5.86
CA GLN A 103 15.25 -1.55 -5.38
C GLN A 103 15.75 -0.14 -5.77
N ALA A 104 15.36 0.37 -6.94
CA ALA A 104 15.69 1.74 -7.36
C ALA A 104 15.01 2.79 -6.47
N ALA A 105 13.73 2.60 -6.13
CA ALA A 105 13.02 3.45 -5.18
C ALA A 105 13.72 3.45 -3.81
N ILE A 106 14.02 2.27 -3.25
CA ILE A 106 14.72 2.14 -1.96
C ILE A 106 16.05 2.90 -2.00
N THR A 107 16.87 2.62 -3.00
CA THR A 107 18.20 3.23 -3.15
C THR A 107 18.10 4.76 -3.24
N ALA A 108 17.16 5.27 -4.02
CA ALA A 108 16.96 6.69 -4.24
C ALA A 108 16.39 7.42 -3.01
N ILE A 109 15.44 6.81 -2.30
CA ILE A 109 14.88 7.34 -1.06
C ILE A 109 15.98 7.48 -0.01
N ARG A 110 16.79 6.44 0.20
CA ARG A 110 17.92 6.49 1.15
C ARG A 110 18.99 7.48 0.68
N GLY A 111 19.29 7.51 -0.62
CA GLY A 111 20.23 8.46 -1.23
C GLY A 111 19.82 9.93 -1.08
N ALA A 112 18.51 10.21 -0.96
CA ALA A 112 17.96 11.54 -0.67
C ALA A 112 18.09 11.97 0.81
N GLY A 113 18.61 11.11 1.68
CA GLY A 113 18.76 11.37 3.11
C GLY A 113 17.55 10.99 3.97
N ALA A 114 16.52 10.37 3.38
CA ALA A 114 15.34 9.89 4.12
C ALA A 114 15.63 8.50 4.73
N THR A 115 16.33 8.49 5.87
CA THR A 115 16.84 7.26 6.50
C THR A 115 16.02 6.76 7.70
N SER A 116 15.13 7.59 8.25
CA SER A 116 14.31 7.20 9.42
C SER A 116 13.01 6.48 9.03
N GLN A 117 12.51 6.74 7.83
CA GLN A 117 11.21 6.31 7.33
C GLN A 117 11.18 4.83 6.97
N TYR A 118 10.01 4.20 7.13
CA TYR A 118 9.72 2.91 6.51
C TYR A 118 9.53 3.06 5.00
N ILE A 119 9.83 1.98 4.26
CA ILE A 119 9.53 1.87 2.84
C ILE A 119 8.65 0.64 2.63
N PHE A 120 7.47 0.88 2.07
CA PHE A 120 6.55 -0.16 1.67
C PHE A 120 6.87 -0.56 0.23
N VAL A 121 7.08 -1.86 0.01
CA VAL A 121 7.41 -2.44 -1.28
C VAL A 121 6.24 -3.29 -1.76
N GLU A 122 5.84 -3.09 -3.01
CA GLU A 122 4.72 -3.81 -3.62
C GLU A 122 5.19 -4.75 -4.73
N GLY A 123 4.46 -5.85 -4.89
CA GLY A 123 4.70 -6.87 -5.90
C GLY A 123 3.85 -6.71 -7.16
N ASN A 124 4.11 -7.62 -8.10
CA ASN A 124 3.30 -7.79 -9.30
C ASN A 124 1.93 -8.39 -8.96
N SER A 125 1.07 -8.65 -9.96
CA SER A 125 -0.28 -9.21 -9.74
C SER A 125 -1.07 -8.42 -8.69
N TYR A 126 -1.01 -7.09 -8.79
CA TYR A 126 -1.70 -6.14 -7.91
C TYR A 126 -1.31 -6.30 -6.43
N SER A 127 -0.05 -6.67 -6.18
CA SER A 127 0.47 -6.98 -4.85
C SER A 127 -0.41 -7.92 -4.00
N GLY A 128 -1.20 -8.78 -4.65
CA GLY A 128 -2.23 -9.57 -3.96
C GLY A 128 -1.64 -10.62 -3.02
N ALA A 129 -2.05 -10.63 -1.75
CA ALA A 129 -1.55 -11.59 -0.75
C ALA A 129 -1.84 -13.05 -1.15
N TRP A 130 -3.05 -13.34 -1.63
CA TRP A 130 -3.47 -14.67 -2.11
C TRP A 130 -2.67 -15.21 -3.30
N THR A 131 -2.03 -14.31 -4.05
CA THR A 131 -1.22 -14.63 -5.23
C THR A 131 0.27 -14.40 -4.99
N TRP A 132 0.68 -13.96 -3.80
CA TRP A 132 2.06 -13.53 -3.52
C TRP A 132 3.11 -14.57 -3.93
N VAL A 133 2.89 -15.83 -3.52
CA VAL A 133 3.80 -16.92 -3.84
C VAL A 133 3.58 -17.43 -5.27
N SER A 134 2.33 -17.63 -5.69
CA SER A 134 2.01 -18.27 -6.98
C SER A 134 2.30 -17.38 -8.20
N SER A 135 2.29 -16.05 -8.03
CA SER A 135 2.70 -15.07 -9.06
C SER A 135 4.21 -14.92 -9.19
N GLY A 136 4.98 -15.44 -8.23
CA GLY A 136 6.43 -15.27 -8.17
C GLY A 136 6.90 -13.96 -7.53
N ASN A 137 6.01 -13.16 -6.90
CA ASN A 137 6.42 -11.98 -6.13
C ASN A 137 7.37 -12.35 -5.01
N GLY A 138 7.06 -13.41 -4.26
CA GLY A 138 7.89 -13.90 -3.18
C GLY A 138 9.32 -14.17 -3.63
N ASP A 139 9.51 -14.87 -4.74
CA ASP A 139 10.85 -15.18 -5.26
C ASP A 139 11.57 -13.94 -5.79
N ALA A 140 10.85 -13.02 -6.45
CA ALA A 140 11.44 -11.84 -7.06
C ALA A 140 11.86 -10.76 -6.05
N LEU A 141 11.14 -10.63 -4.94
CA LEU A 141 11.31 -9.53 -3.98
C LEU A 141 12.01 -9.94 -2.68
N VAL A 142 12.32 -11.22 -2.47
CA VAL A 142 12.98 -11.70 -1.24
C VAL A 142 14.34 -11.03 -0.99
N ASP A 143 15.07 -10.74 -2.08
CA ASP A 143 16.43 -10.21 -2.07
C ASP A 143 16.50 -8.67 -2.09
N LEU A 144 15.37 -7.96 -1.95
CA LEU A 144 15.39 -6.51 -1.76
C LEU A 144 16.19 -6.14 -0.50
N THR A 145 17.00 -5.09 -0.61
CA THR A 145 17.88 -4.62 0.47
C THR A 145 17.65 -3.15 0.77
N ASP A 146 17.62 -2.84 2.07
CA ASP A 146 17.59 -1.49 2.61
C ASP A 146 18.70 -1.35 3.66
N PRO A 147 19.63 -0.39 3.52
CA PRO A 147 20.68 -0.17 4.53
C PRO A 147 20.13 0.16 5.92
N GLU A 148 18.89 0.65 6.02
CA GLU A 148 18.26 1.02 7.29
C GLU A 148 17.39 -0.09 7.90
N ASP A 149 17.23 -1.23 7.21
CA ASP A 149 16.44 -2.39 7.63
C ASP A 149 14.97 -2.02 7.99
N LYS A 150 14.32 -1.24 7.12
CA LYS A 150 12.95 -0.73 7.29
C LYS A 150 12.02 -1.04 6.13
N LEU A 151 12.24 -2.15 5.44
CA LEU A 151 11.32 -2.64 4.41
C LEU A 151 10.13 -3.36 5.02
N ILE A 152 8.93 -3.02 4.53
CA ILE A 152 7.69 -3.73 4.80
C ILE A 152 7.09 -4.13 3.45
N TYR A 153 6.71 -5.40 3.31
CA TYR A 153 6.07 -5.91 2.09
C TYR A 153 4.58 -5.60 2.15
N GLU A 154 4.15 -4.61 1.38
CA GLU A 154 2.77 -4.20 1.28
C GLU A 154 2.02 -5.12 0.33
N MET A 155 0.95 -5.72 0.82
CA MET A 155 0.09 -6.60 0.05
C MET A 155 -1.35 -6.12 0.14
N HIS A 156 -2.13 -6.37 -0.90
CA HIS A 156 -3.56 -6.06 -0.92
C HIS A 156 -4.40 -7.34 -0.85
N GLN A 157 -5.58 -7.25 -0.27
CA GLN A 157 -6.51 -8.37 -0.28
C GLN A 157 -7.97 -7.91 -0.27
N TYR A 158 -8.66 -8.20 -1.37
CA TYR A 158 -10.13 -8.15 -1.42
C TYR A 158 -10.72 -9.56 -1.29
N LEU A 159 -12.02 -9.62 -0.99
CA LEU A 159 -12.69 -10.85 -0.53
C LEU A 159 -13.73 -11.40 -1.53
N ASP A 160 -13.94 -10.71 -2.64
CA ASP A 160 -14.81 -11.11 -3.75
C ASP A 160 -14.15 -12.18 -4.63
N SER A 161 -14.91 -12.75 -5.57
CA SER A 161 -14.53 -13.99 -6.27
C SER A 161 -13.18 -13.94 -6.97
N ASP A 162 -12.82 -12.80 -7.54
CA ASP A 162 -11.56 -12.58 -8.26
C ASP A 162 -10.57 -11.70 -7.49
N GLY A 163 -10.90 -11.29 -6.27
CA GLY A 163 -10.02 -10.49 -5.42
C GLY A 163 -9.80 -9.07 -5.93
N SER A 164 -10.68 -8.55 -6.80
CA SER A 164 -10.56 -7.21 -7.39
C SER A 164 -11.15 -6.09 -6.53
N GLY A 165 -11.98 -6.41 -5.53
CA GLY A 165 -12.64 -5.39 -4.71
C GLY A 165 -13.74 -4.64 -5.47
N THR A 166 -14.35 -5.27 -6.49
CA THR A 166 -15.38 -4.63 -7.32
C THR A 166 -16.80 -5.11 -6.99
N SER A 167 -16.94 -5.98 -6.00
CA SER A 167 -18.22 -6.56 -5.58
C SER A 167 -18.44 -6.48 -4.06
N GLU A 168 -19.69 -6.25 -3.66
CA GLU A 168 -20.12 -6.32 -2.26
C GLU A 168 -20.16 -7.75 -1.69
N THR A 169 -20.01 -8.76 -2.55
CA THR A 169 -20.16 -10.17 -2.17
C THR A 169 -18.80 -10.80 -1.88
N CYS A 170 -18.62 -11.28 -0.65
CA CYS A 170 -17.46 -12.09 -0.28
C CYS A 170 -17.73 -13.56 -0.59
N VAL A 171 -16.69 -14.30 -1.00
CA VAL A 171 -16.80 -15.72 -1.40
C VAL A 171 -17.44 -16.57 -0.30
N ASP A 172 -16.91 -16.44 0.92
CA ASP A 172 -17.42 -17.09 2.13
C ASP A 172 -16.92 -16.35 3.38
N SER A 173 -17.34 -16.79 4.57
CA SER A 173 -17.01 -16.14 5.85
C SER A 173 -15.58 -16.36 6.34
N THR A 174 -14.78 -17.16 5.65
CA THR A 174 -13.39 -17.53 6.01
C THR A 174 -12.36 -17.11 4.96
N ILE A 175 -12.82 -16.51 3.85
CA ILE A 175 -11.99 -16.27 2.67
C ILE A 175 -10.80 -15.35 2.95
N GLY A 176 -10.95 -14.34 3.80
CA GLY A 176 -9.86 -13.41 4.14
C GLY A 176 -8.65 -14.13 4.75
N ALA A 177 -8.84 -14.82 5.88
CA ALA A 177 -7.76 -15.60 6.50
C ALA A 177 -7.18 -16.67 5.57
N THR A 178 -8.03 -17.31 4.75
CA THR A 178 -7.61 -18.33 3.78
C THR A 178 -6.67 -17.73 2.73
N ARG A 179 -6.97 -16.54 2.24
CA ARG A 179 -6.18 -15.81 1.23
C ARG A 179 -4.85 -15.28 1.78
N LEU A 180 -4.76 -14.99 3.07
CA LEU A 180 -3.50 -14.53 3.69
C LEU A 180 -2.52 -15.66 4.07
N ALA A 181 -2.96 -16.91 4.09
CA ALA A 181 -2.19 -18.01 4.68
C ALA A 181 -0.83 -18.23 4.01
N ALA A 182 -0.78 -18.25 2.66
CA ALA A 182 0.46 -18.48 1.92
C ALA A 182 1.45 -17.32 2.06
N ALA A 183 0.98 -16.08 1.97
CA ALA A 183 1.79 -14.89 2.20
C ALA A 183 2.37 -14.86 3.62
N THR A 184 1.55 -15.20 4.63
CA THR A 184 1.99 -15.24 6.02
C THR A 184 3.10 -16.27 6.24
N ALA A 185 2.98 -17.46 5.65
CA ALA A 185 4.02 -18.48 5.71
C ALA A 185 5.31 -17.99 5.05
N TRP A 186 5.21 -17.35 3.89
CA TRP A 186 6.36 -16.79 3.17
C TRP A 186 7.07 -15.70 3.98
N LEU A 187 6.33 -14.78 4.61
CA LEU A 187 6.91 -13.73 5.47
C LEU A 187 7.72 -14.36 6.62
N LYS A 188 7.16 -15.38 7.29
CA LYS A 188 7.81 -16.09 8.40
C LYS A 188 9.06 -16.84 7.96
N GLU A 189 8.98 -17.56 6.83
CA GLU A 189 10.10 -18.34 6.30
C GLU A 189 11.29 -17.45 5.92
N ASN A 190 11.02 -16.26 5.39
CA ASN A 190 12.04 -15.35 4.87
C ASN A 190 12.43 -14.22 5.85
N GLY A 191 11.89 -14.24 7.08
CA GLY A 191 12.17 -13.23 8.11
C GLY A 191 11.78 -11.81 7.67
N LYS A 192 10.68 -11.67 6.94
CA LYS A 192 10.19 -10.39 6.41
C LYS A 192 8.96 -9.91 7.19
N LEU A 193 8.73 -8.60 7.17
CA LEU A 193 7.54 -7.98 7.73
C LEU A 193 6.60 -7.56 6.59
N GLY A 194 5.29 -7.67 6.80
CA GLY A 194 4.27 -7.28 5.84
C GLY A 194 3.18 -6.40 6.45
N VAL A 195 2.48 -5.68 5.58
CA VAL A 195 1.30 -4.87 5.92
C VAL A 195 0.20 -5.17 4.90
N LEU A 196 -1.05 -5.22 5.36
CA LEU A 196 -2.19 -5.32 4.46
C LEU A 196 -2.61 -3.90 4.03
N GLY A 197 -2.02 -3.40 2.94
CA GLY A 197 -2.13 -2.02 2.45
C GLY A 197 -3.52 -1.62 1.94
N GLU A 198 -4.30 -2.62 1.52
CA GLU A 198 -5.70 -2.45 1.15
C GLU A 198 -6.49 -3.71 1.50
N THR A 199 -7.64 -3.52 2.15
CA THR A 199 -8.71 -4.52 2.30
C THR A 199 -10.05 -3.83 2.43
N ALA A 200 -11.10 -4.52 2.00
CA ALA A 200 -12.48 -4.09 2.16
C ALA A 200 -13.48 -5.25 2.04
N GLY A 201 -14.72 -5.02 2.49
CA GLY A 201 -15.83 -5.96 2.33
C GLY A 201 -17.18 -5.24 2.29
N GLY A 202 -18.16 -5.84 1.61
CA GLY A 202 -19.50 -5.28 1.51
C GLY A 202 -20.29 -5.38 2.83
N ASN A 203 -21.27 -4.51 3.02
CA ASN A 203 -22.06 -4.45 4.26
C ASN A 203 -23.08 -5.62 4.39
N ASN A 204 -22.58 -6.83 4.61
CA ASN A 204 -23.37 -8.04 4.86
C ASN A 204 -22.65 -8.97 5.86
N ASP A 205 -23.40 -9.90 6.47
CA ASP A 205 -22.89 -10.74 7.56
C ASP A 205 -21.72 -11.64 7.15
N VAL A 206 -21.70 -12.13 5.90
CA VAL A 206 -20.63 -12.98 5.37
C VAL A 206 -19.33 -12.18 5.31
N CYS A 207 -19.36 -11.01 4.68
CA CYS A 207 -18.19 -10.13 4.58
C CYS A 207 -17.71 -9.61 5.93
N LYS A 208 -18.63 -9.25 6.85
CA LYS A 208 -18.25 -8.82 8.20
C LYS A 208 -17.53 -9.93 8.97
N THR A 209 -18.01 -11.17 8.84
CA THR A 209 -17.35 -12.34 9.44
C THR A 209 -15.99 -12.59 8.80
N ALA A 210 -15.89 -12.48 7.47
CA ALA A 210 -14.64 -12.68 6.74
C ALA A 210 -13.57 -11.63 7.10
N ILE A 211 -13.92 -10.34 7.14
CA ILE A 211 -13.02 -9.25 7.57
C ILE A 211 -12.58 -9.47 9.02
N LYS A 212 -13.50 -9.82 9.94
CA LYS A 212 -13.11 -10.10 11.32
C LYS A 212 -12.12 -11.26 11.42
N GLY A 213 -12.32 -12.32 10.63
CA GLY A 213 -11.38 -13.45 10.55
C GLY A 213 -10.04 -13.07 9.93
N GLU A 214 -10.03 -12.21 8.91
CA GLU A 214 -8.82 -11.66 8.29
C GLU A 214 -7.99 -10.86 9.29
N LEU A 215 -8.61 -9.90 9.97
CA LEU A 215 -7.91 -9.06 10.96
C LEU A 215 -7.44 -9.87 12.17
N GLN A 216 -8.21 -10.87 12.60
CA GLN A 216 -7.74 -11.81 13.63
C GLN A 216 -6.53 -12.62 13.16
N HIS A 217 -6.50 -13.07 11.91
CA HIS A 217 -5.34 -13.76 11.34
C HIS A 217 -4.09 -12.86 11.33
N LEU A 218 -4.22 -11.58 10.97
CA LEU A 218 -3.12 -10.61 11.07
C LEU A 218 -2.65 -10.46 12.52
N GLN A 219 -3.56 -10.29 13.48
CA GLN A 219 -3.24 -10.12 14.90
C GLN A 219 -2.57 -11.38 15.49
N ASP A 220 -3.06 -12.58 15.16
CA ASP A 220 -2.49 -13.85 15.62
C ASP A 220 -1.08 -14.11 15.03
N ASN A 221 -0.74 -13.41 13.94
CA ASN A 221 0.55 -13.47 13.26
C ASN A 221 1.27 -12.11 13.27
N SER A 222 1.09 -11.32 14.34
CA SER A 222 1.70 -10.00 14.50
C SER A 222 3.22 -10.03 14.65
N ASP A 223 3.84 -11.23 14.65
CA ASP A 223 5.28 -11.41 14.51
C ASP A 223 5.78 -11.02 13.12
N VAL A 224 4.91 -11.07 12.10
CA VAL A 224 5.24 -10.68 10.72
C VAL A 224 4.29 -9.65 10.11
N TRP A 225 3.06 -9.53 10.60
CA TRP A 225 2.11 -8.51 10.12
C TRP A 225 2.11 -7.27 11.01
N VAL A 226 2.42 -6.10 10.44
CA VAL A 226 2.57 -4.84 11.19
C VAL A 226 1.31 -3.97 11.21
N GLY A 227 0.28 -4.34 10.44
CA GLY A 227 -1.00 -3.64 10.42
C GLY A 227 -1.83 -3.89 9.17
N PHE A 228 -2.89 -3.10 9.04
CA PHE A 228 -3.75 -3.06 7.87
C PHE A 228 -4.26 -1.64 7.61
N LEU A 229 -4.72 -1.40 6.38
CA LEU A 229 -5.32 -0.15 5.93
C LEU A 229 -6.62 -0.49 5.18
N TRP A 230 -7.70 0.22 5.51
CA TRP A 230 -8.99 0.01 4.86
C TRP A 230 -9.09 0.82 3.57
N TRP A 231 -9.53 0.18 2.48
CA TRP A 231 -9.86 0.86 1.24
C TRP A 231 -11.37 1.17 1.18
N ALA A 232 -11.82 2.42 1.27
CA ALA A 232 -11.04 3.66 1.44
C ALA A 232 -11.88 4.76 2.10
N ALA A 233 -11.21 5.79 2.63
CA ALA A 233 -11.82 7.07 3.02
C ALA A 233 -11.44 8.17 2.01
N GLY A 234 -12.08 9.33 2.11
CA GLY A 234 -11.88 10.47 1.21
C GLY A 234 -13.17 11.22 0.87
N PRO A 235 -13.06 12.52 0.56
CA PRO A 235 -14.23 13.41 0.48
C PRO A 235 -15.13 13.17 -0.74
N TRP A 236 -14.70 12.37 -1.72
CA TRP A 236 -15.35 12.20 -3.02
C TRP A 236 -15.80 10.76 -3.32
N TRP A 237 -15.94 9.92 -2.30
CA TRP A 237 -16.40 8.54 -2.48
C TRP A 237 -17.91 8.39 -2.74
N GLY A 238 -18.72 9.39 -2.38
CA GLY A 238 -20.18 9.34 -2.61
C GLY A 238 -20.81 8.11 -1.97
N ASP A 239 -21.56 7.34 -2.76
CA ASP A 239 -22.24 6.10 -2.35
C ASP A 239 -21.38 4.83 -2.52
N TYR A 240 -20.06 4.97 -2.64
CA TYR A 240 -19.15 3.84 -2.79
C TYR A 240 -19.30 2.83 -1.64
N MET A 241 -19.46 1.56 -2.02
CA MET A 241 -19.77 0.44 -1.12
C MET A 241 -18.78 0.26 0.04
N PHE A 242 -17.52 0.67 -0.14
CA PHE A 242 -16.47 0.55 0.89
C PHE A 242 -16.04 1.89 1.51
N SER A 243 -16.82 2.96 1.32
CA SER A 243 -16.47 4.29 1.84
C SER A 243 -16.38 4.30 3.38
N MET A 244 -15.20 4.60 3.90
CA MET A 244 -14.86 4.82 5.31
C MET A 244 -14.86 6.32 5.67
N GLU A 245 -15.33 7.18 4.77
CA GLU A 245 -15.41 8.62 5.02
C GLU A 245 -16.48 8.92 6.09
N PRO A 246 -16.13 9.62 7.18
CA PRO A 246 -17.12 10.07 8.15
C PRO A 246 -18.01 11.20 7.58
N ALA A 247 -19.28 11.29 7.94
CA ALA A 247 -20.00 10.49 8.94
C ALA A 247 -21.00 9.50 8.31
N ASP A 248 -21.02 9.38 6.99
CA ASP A 248 -22.07 8.72 6.20
C ASP A 248 -21.56 7.70 5.18
N GLY A 249 -20.25 7.39 5.18
CA GLY A 249 -19.70 6.32 4.38
C GLY A 249 -20.28 4.95 4.75
N SER A 250 -20.61 4.13 3.74
CA SER A 250 -21.19 2.79 3.92
C SER A 250 -20.38 1.90 4.86
N ALA A 251 -19.05 1.91 4.73
CA ALA A 251 -18.15 1.16 5.60
C ALA A 251 -17.90 1.87 6.94
N TYR A 252 -17.92 3.20 6.98
CA TYR A 252 -17.80 3.94 8.24
C TYR A 252 -18.88 3.49 9.24
N ASP A 253 -20.14 3.43 8.80
CA ASP A 253 -21.27 3.01 9.65
C ASP A 253 -21.26 1.52 10.00
N SER A 254 -20.79 0.67 9.08
CA SER A 254 -20.97 -0.77 9.18
C SER A 254 -19.74 -1.55 9.67
N TYR A 255 -18.54 -0.97 9.53
CA TYR A 255 -17.26 -1.62 9.83
C TYR A 255 -16.43 -0.92 10.91
N LEU A 256 -16.62 0.38 11.18
CA LEU A 256 -15.75 1.10 12.12
C LEU A 256 -15.64 0.41 13.49
N SER A 257 -16.76 -0.07 14.04
CA SER A 257 -16.77 -0.78 15.32
C SER A 257 -16.10 -2.17 15.26
N ILE A 258 -16.11 -2.82 14.10
CA ILE A 258 -15.45 -4.12 13.89
C ILE A 258 -13.93 -3.92 13.82
N VAL A 259 -13.48 -2.96 13.02
CA VAL A 259 -12.04 -2.72 12.82
C VAL A 259 -11.38 -2.09 14.04
N GLN A 260 -12.14 -1.35 14.87
CA GLN A 260 -11.67 -0.75 16.13
C GLN A 260 -11.20 -1.78 17.16
N ASP A 261 -11.72 -3.01 17.12
CA ASP A 261 -11.26 -4.10 17.99
C ASP A 261 -9.81 -4.53 17.71
N PHE A 262 -9.24 -4.11 16.56
CA PHE A 262 -7.91 -4.47 16.08
C PHE A 262 -6.94 -3.28 15.99
N PHE A 263 -7.28 -2.14 16.59
CA PHE A 263 -6.41 -0.96 16.68
C PHE A 263 -5.24 -1.14 17.65
#